data_AF-A0A5P8WH49-F1
#
_entry.id   AF-A0A5P8WH49-F1
#
_cell.length_a   1.000
_cell.length_b   1.000
_cell.length_c   1.000
_cell.angle_alpha   90.00
_cell.angle_beta   90.00
_cell.angle_gamma   90.00
#
_symmetry.space_group_name_H-M   'P 1'
#
loop_
_entity.id
_entity.type
_entity.pdbx_description
1 polymer ?
#
loop_
_entity_poly.entity_id
_entity_poly.type
_entity_poly.pdbx_seq_one_letter_code
_entity_poly.pdbx_strand_id
1 'polypeptide(L)' 'MHISIADDIKKQFHAACALRGLKMSHVVVEMIQLWLATNDSQSTNQVQGQSTAVK' A
#
# COMPACT_ATOMS: atom_id res chain seq x y z
N MET A 1 13.35 -1.64 12.09
CA MET A 1 13.59 -1.60 10.64
C MET A 1 13.98 -0.16 10.27
N HIS A 2 15.16 0.05 9.69
CA HIS A 2 15.58 1.38 9.21
C HIS A 2 15.30 1.46 7.70
N ILE A 3 14.62 2.52 7.26
CA ILE A 3 14.22 2.69 5.86
C ILE A 3 14.86 3.97 5.34
N SER A 4 15.65 3.85 4.28
CA SER A 4 16.21 5.01 3.58
C SER A 4 15.20 5.50 2.55
N ILE A 5 14.80 6.77 2.67
CA ILE A 5 13.90 7.45 1.74
C ILE A 5 14.68 8.60 1.11
N ALA A 6 14.50 8.84 -0.20
CA ALA A 6 15.13 9.97 -0.87
C ALA A 6 14.62 11.31 -0.33
N ASP A 7 15.48 12.33 -0.25
CA ASP A 7 15.16 13.60 0.41
C ASP A 7 14.06 14.40 -0.30
N ASP A 8 13.98 14.31 -1.61
CA ASP A 8 12.91 14.90 -2.41
C ASP A 8 11.54 14.29 -2.05
N ILE A 9 11.48 12.97 -1.91
CA ILE A 9 10.27 12.25 -1.49
C ILE A 9 9.89 12.62 -0.06
N LYS A 10 10.85 12.73 0.87
CA LYS A 10 10.57 13.18 2.25
C LYS A 10 9.93 14.58 2.26
N LYS A 11 10.44 15.51 1.44
CA LYS A 11 9.91 16.87 1.33
C LYS A 11 8.49 16.89 0.79
N GLN A 12 8.23 16.16 -0.29
CA GLN A 12 6.89 16.04 -0.87
C GLN A 12 5.91 15.42 0.12
N PHE A 13 6.31 14.36 0.81
CA PHE A 13 5.52 13.71 1.84
C PHE A 13 5.21 14.66 3.00
N HIS A 14 6.19 15.44 3.45
CA HIS A 14 6.00 16.45 4.50
C HIS A 14 4.99 17.51 4.09
N ALA A 15 5.14 18.08 2.89
CA ALA A 15 4.20 19.07 2.37
C ALA A 15 2.77 18.49 2.31
N ALA A 16 2.61 17.26 1.82
CA ALA A 16 1.30 16.61 1.77
C ALA A 16 0.69 16.36 3.16
N CYS A 17 1.50 15.93 4.14
CA CYS A 17 1.03 15.76 5.53
C CYS A 17 0.59 17.09 6.15
N ALA A 18 1.35 18.16 5.92
CA ALA A 18 1.02 19.50 6.39
C ALA A 18 -0.29 20.01 5.79
N LEU A 19 -0.51 19.82 4.49
CA LEU A 19 -1.76 20.18 3.80
C LEU A 19 -2.96 19.40 4.34
N ARG A 20 -2.78 18.13 4.71
CA ARG A 20 -3.84 17.30 5.31
C ARG A 20 -4.04 17.59 6.81
N GLY A 21 -3.16 18.34 7.46
CA GLY A 21 -3.20 18.58 8.91
C GLY A 21 -2.95 17.31 9.74
N LEU A 22 -2.28 16.30 9.18
CA LEU A 22 -2.06 15.00 9.82
C LEU A 22 -0.61 14.81 10.23
N LYS A 23 -0.40 14.03 11.31
CA LYS A 23 0.93 13.58 11.70
C LYS A 23 1.46 12.60 10.66
N MET A 24 2.75 12.72 10.31
CA MET A 24 3.41 11.80 9.37
C MET A 24 3.21 10.33 9.71
N SER A 25 3.30 9.97 11.00
CA SER A 25 3.12 8.59 11.44
C SER A 25 1.73 8.03 11.09
N HIS A 26 0.68 8.85 11.17
CA HIS A 26 -0.66 8.41 10.77
C HIS A 26 -0.73 8.14 9.27
N VAL A 27 -0.19 9.06 8.46
CA VAL A 27 -0.20 8.90 7.01
C VAL A 27 0.64 7.68 6.57
N VAL A 28 1.78 7.42 7.21
CA VAL A 28 2.57 6.20 6.95
C VAL A 28 1.78 4.94 7.26
N VAL A 29 1.07 4.90 8.40
CA VAL A 29 0.22 3.76 8.77
C VAL A 29 -0.89 3.53 7.76
N GLU A 30 -1.59 4.60 7.34
CA GLU A 30 -2.63 4.53 6.28
C GLU A 30 -2.08 3.96 4.97
N MET A 31 -0.91 4.44 4.53
CA MET A 31 -0.30 3.99 3.28
C MET A 31 0.11 2.51 3.35
N ILE A 32 0.65 2.05 4.49
CA ILE A 32 0.99 0.64 4.71
C ILE A 32 -0.27 -0.23 4.67
N GLN A 33 -1.35 0.18 5.36
CA GLN A 33 -2.61 -0.56 5.37
C GLN A 33 -3.22 -0.66 3.97
N LEU A 34 -3.24 0.44 3.22
CA LEU A 34 -3.74 0.47 1.85
C LEU A 34 -2.91 -0.44 0.93
N TRP A 35 -1.59 -0.42 1.08
CA TRP A 35 -0.71 -1.29 0.32
C TRP A 35 -0.96 -2.76 0.64
N LEU A 36 -1.06 -3.13 1.92
CA LEU A 36 -1.38 -4.50 2.33
C LEU A 36 -2.74 -4.96 1.79
N ALA A 37 -3.80 -4.18 1.96
CA ALA A 37 -5.14 -4.51 1.48
C ALA A 37 -5.19 -4.72 -0.04
N THR A 38 -4.42 -3.92 -0.80
CA THR A 38 -4.31 -4.05 -2.25
C THR A 38 -3.65 -5.37 -2.66
N ASN A 39 -2.60 -5.79 -1.93
CA ASN A 39 -1.84 -6.99 -2.26
C ASN A 39 -2.51 -8.28 -1.74
N ASP A 40 -3.22 -8.22 -0.61
CA ASP A 40 -4.04 -9.34 -0.13
C ASP A 40 -5.19 -9.65 -1.11
N SER A 41 -5.79 -8.61 -1.71
CA SER A 41 -6.85 -8.76 -2.72
C SER A 41 -6.35 -9.39 -4.03
N GLN A 42 -5.06 -9.26 -4.36
CA GLN A 42 -4.47 -9.89 -5.55
C GLN A 42 -4.19 -11.39 -5.35
N SER A 43 -4.08 -11.86 -4.10
CA SER A 43 -3.83 -13.28 -3.80
C SER A 43 -5.07 -14.16 -3.98
N THR A 44 -6.27 -13.59 -3.96
CA THR A 44 -7.54 -14.35 -4.05
C THR A 44 -7.97 -14.69 -5.50
N ASN A 45 -7.37 -14.08 -6.53
CA ASN A 45 -7.80 -14.29 -7.93
C ASN A 45 -7.10 -15.44 -8.68
N GLN A 46 -6.28 -16.27 -8.02
CA GLN A 46 -5.60 -17.40 -8.67
C GLN A 46 -6.19 -18.79 -8.37
N VAL A 47 -7.33 -18.88 -7.67
CA VAL A 47 -7.97 -20.18 -7.38
C VAL A 47 -9.44 -20.20 -7.82
N GLN A 48 -9.75 -19.79 -9.05
CA GLN A 48 -11.01 -20.21 -9.68
C GLN A 48 -10.91 -20.17 -11.20
N GLY A 49 -10.29 -21.20 -11.78
CA GLY A 49 -10.16 -21.26 -13.23
C GLY A 49 -9.49 -22.51 -13.79
N GLN A 50 -9.75 -23.69 -13.24
CA GLN A 50 -9.57 -24.96 -13.97
C GLN A 50 -10.28 -26.10 -13.22
N SER A 51 -11.53 -26.37 -13.60
CA SER A 51 -12.08 -27.72 -13.50
C SER A 51 -12.66 -28.05 -14.87
N THR A 52 -11.91 -28.89 -15.56
CA THR A 52 -12.12 -29.34 -16.93
C THR A 52 -13.36 -30.21 -17.05
N ALA A 53 -14.19 -29.93 -18.06
CA ALA A 53 -15.16 -30.88 -18.57
C ALA A 53 -14.45 -32.13 -19.11
N VAL A 54 -14.87 -33.32 -18.68
CA VAL A 54 -14.66 -34.56 -19.43
C VAL A 54 -15.95 -35.38 -19.38
N LYS A 55 -16.57 -35.43 -20.57
CA LYS A 55 -17.43 -36.46 -21.18
C LYS A 55 -18.00 -37.58 -20.31
#